data_AF-A0A2S0RJ53-F1
#
_entry.id   AF-A0A2S0RJ53-F1
#
_cell.length_a   1.000
_cell.length_b   1.000
_cell.length_c   1.000
_cell.angle_alpha   90.00
_cell.angle_beta   90.00
_cell.angle_gamma   90.00
#
_symmetry.space_group_name_H-M   'P 1'
#
loop_
_entity.id
_entity.type
_entity.pdbx_description
1 polymer ?
#
loop_
_entity_poly.entity_id
_entity_poly.type
_entity_poly.pdbx_seq_one_letter_code
_entity_poly.pdbx_strand_id
1 'polypeptide(L)'
;MKKIIFVFLLIFMSCKTTNEIRYVNQYDCSLEYLDSKFEFKFELIEFHENFAYCATEGIPYALLIGKTDDPRLPKKISVFSQCNNNHYTVGEKMIIVPKENPTKSTSLKPIYFTKDTIVNSVKFRKIIGCENKIIWGNPK
;
A
#
# COMPACT_ATOMS: atom_id res chain seq x y z
N MET A 1 57.76 -29.43 -31.47
CA MET A 1 57.78 -29.17 -30.01
C MET A 1 56.96 -27.92 -29.70
N LYS A 2 56.01 -28.06 -28.77
CA LYS A 2 55.47 -27.09 -27.77
C LYS A 2 55.34 -25.61 -28.19
N LYS A 3 54.10 -25.13 -28.40
CA LYS A 3 53.18 -24.49 -27.42
C LYS A 3 53.57 -23.05 -27.04
N ILE A 4 52.89 -22.07 -27.65
CA ILE A 4 52.52 -20.77 -27.04
C ILE A 4 51.13 -20.45 -27.61
N ILE A 5 50.04 -21.06 -27.10
CA ILE A 5 49.24 -20.62 -25.95
C ILE A 5 48.92 -19.11 -26.06
N PHE A 6 47.80 -18.76 -26.68
CA PHE A 6 46.54 -18.40 -25.99
C PHE A 6 46.67 -17.17 -25.06
N VAL A 7 46.94 -15.98 -25.62
CA VAL A 7 46.83 -14.71 -24.88
C VAL A 7 46.13 -13.66 -25.75
N PHE A 8 44.91 -13.95 -26.19
CA PHE A 8 43.98 -12.93 -26.69
C PHE A 8 42.56 -13.20 -26.18
N LEU A 9 42.46 -13.76 -24.96
CA LEU A 9 41.20 -14.15 -24.32
C LEU A 9 41.07 -13.57 -22.90
N LEU A 10 41.59 -12.36 -22.69
CA LEU A 10 41.48 -11.61 -21.43
C LEU A 10 41.00 -10.17 -21.65
N ILE A 11 40.10 -9.96 -22.61
CA ILE A 11 39.27 -8.75 -22.67
C ILE A 11 37.79 -9.13 -22.69
N PHE A 12 37.42 -10.13 -21.90
CA PHE A 12 36.12 -10.09 -21.24
C PHE A 12 36.36 -9.50 -19.85
N MET A 13 36.72 -8.21 -19.82
CA MET A 13 36.41 -7.40 -18.65
C MET A 13 34.90 -7.47 -18.52
N SER A 14 34.46 -8.46 -17.74
CA SER A 14 33.12 -8.59 -17.22
C SER A 14 32.91 -7.33 -16.40
N CYS A 15 32.48 -6.27 -17.07
CA CYS A 15 31.88 -5.11 -16.43
C CYS A 15 30.58 -5.64 -15.84
N LYS A 16 30.70 -6.31 -14.69
CA LYS A 16 29.58 -6.49 -13.78
C LYS A 16 29.30 -5.10 -13.25
N THR A 17 28.51 -4.33 -14.00
CA THR A 17 27.79 -3.21 -13.43
C THR A 17 26.89 -3.80 -12.36
N THR A 18 27.41 -3.86 -11.13
CA THR A 18 26.58 -3.90 -9.94
C THR A 18 25.80 -2.61 -9.97
N ASN A 19 24.64 -2.64 -10.62
CA ASN A 19 23.66 -1.58 -10.53
C ASN A 19 23.20 -1.58 -9.07
N GLU A 20 23.91 -0.83 -8.22
CA GLU A 20 23.52 -0.59 -6.84
C GLU A 20 22.08 -0.04 -6.87
N ILE A 21 21.18 -0.75 -6.20
CA ILE A 21 19.81 -0.30 -6.07
C ILE A 21 19.83 0.90 -5.12
N ARG A 22 19.61 2.10 -5.67
CA ARG A 22 19.53 3.31 -4.85
C ARG A 22 18.17 3.37 -4.18
N TYR A 23 18.17 3.43 -2.85
CA TYR A 23 16.96 3.59 -2.05
C TYR A 23 16.60 5.07 -1.97
N VAL A 24 15.38 5.42 -2.40
CA VAL A 24 14.83 6.75 -2.19
C VAL A 24 13.61 6.58 -1.28
N ASN A 25 13.73 7.00 -0.01
CA ASN A 25 12.63 7.04 0.95
C ASN A 25 11.69 8.21 0.65
N GLN A 26 11.10 8.19 -0.55
CA GLN A 26 10.11 9.17 -0.96
C GLN A 26 8.83 8.40 -1.27
N TYR A 27 7.79 8.71 -0.50
CA TYR A 27 6.45 8.20 -0.80
C TYR A 27 5.96 8.87 -2.08
N ASP A 28 5.60 8.04 -3.07
CA ASP A 28 5.16 8.48 -4.40
C ASP A 28 3.75 9.13 -4.41
N CYS A 29 3.15 9.33 -3.22
CA CYS A 29 1.81 9.87 -3.07
C CYS A 29 1.55 10.36 -1.64
N SER A 30 0.68 11.36 -1.51
CA SER A 30 0.07 11.78 -0.24
C SER A 30 -1.26 11.07 -0.02
N LEU A 31 -1.63 10.89 1.25
CA LEU A 31 -2.92 10.35 1.64
C LEU A 31 -3.95 11.46 1.71
N GLU A 32 -5.09 11.27 1.05
CA GLU A 32 -6.17 12.24 1.07
C GLU A 32 -7.41 11.66 1.74
N TYR A 33 -7.72 12.16 2.94
CA TYR A 33 -8.82 11.69 3.76
C TYR A 33 -10.13 12.40 3.40
N LEU A 34 -11.21 11.63 3.33
CA LEU A 34 -12.59 12.11 3.25
C LEU A 34 -13.29 11.91 4.59
N ASP A 35 -13.92 12.98 5.07
CA ASP A 35 -14.74 12.96 6.27
C ASP A 35 -16.19 12.69 5.87
N SER A 36 -16.53 11.41 5.66
CA SER A 36 -17.90 10.99 5.39
C SER A 36 -18.64 10.73 6.70
N LYS A 37 -19.92 11.11 6.77
CA LYS A 37 -20.79 10.88 7.94
C LYS A 37 -21.93 9.90 7.67
N PHE A 38 -22.08 9.43 6.43
CA PHE A 38 -23.21 8.60 6.01
C PHE A 38 -22.74 7.20 5.66
N GLU A 39 -23.52 6.20 6.07
CA GLU A 39 -23.32 4.83 5.61
C GLU A 39 -23.50 4.73 4.09
N PHE A 40 -22.72 3.86 3.46
CA PHE A 40 -22.79 3.65 2.01
C PHE A 40 -22.51 2.19 1.63
N LYS A 41 -23.07 1.76 0.49
CA LYS A 41 -22.82 0.43 -0.08
C LYS A 41 -21.44 0.39 -0.73
N PHE A 42 -20.72 -0.69 -0.51
CA PHE A 42 -19.35 -0.87 -0.97
C PHE A 42 -19.18 -2.29 -1.51
N GLU A 43 -18.60 -2.40 -2.70
CA GLU A 43 -18.16 -3.69 -3.26
C GLU A 43 -16.64 -3.76 -3.21
N LEU A 44 -16.14 -4.76 -2.50
CA LEU A 44 -14.72 -4.96 -2.27
C LEU A 44 -14.01 -5.42 -3.55
N ILE A 45 -12.90 -4.78 -3.88
CA ILE A 45 -12.07 -5.11 -5.05
C ILE A 45 -10.71 -5.67 -4.61
N GLU A 46 -10.17 -5.18 -3.50
CA GLU A 46 -8.87 -5.58 -2.99
C GLU A 46 -8.86 -5.45 -1.47
N PHE A 47 -8.31 -6.45 -0.79
CA PHE A 47 -8.25 -6.52 0.66
C PHE A 47 -6.80 -6.77 1.11
N HIS A 48 -6.32 -5.93 2.02
CA HIS A 48 -5.06 -6.16 2.73
C HIS A 48 -5.36 -6.29 4.21
N GLU A 49 -5.17 -7.50 4.70
CA GLU A 49 -5.32 -7.82 6.10
C GLU A 49 -4.18 -7.23 6.92
N ASN A 50 -4.49 -6.73 8.10
CA ASN A 50 -3.48 -6.28 9.05
C ASN A 50 -3.18 -7.36 10.07
N PHE A 51 -1.94 -7.80 10.11
CA PHE A 51 -1.45 -8.78 11.08
C PHE A 51 -0.80 -8.13 12.32
N ALA A 52 -0.72 -6.80 12.38
CA ALA A 52 -0.19 -6.07 13.52
C ALA A 52 -1.19 -6.05 14.68
N TYR A 53 -0.73 -6.42 15.87
CA TYR A 53 -1.53 -6.38 17.08
C TYR A 53 -1.93 -4.95 17.46
N CYS A 54 -3.09 -4.76 18.09
CA CYS A 54 -3.58 -3.44 18.52
C CYS A 54 -2.70 -2.76 19.61
N ALA A 55 -1.63 -3.41 20.07
CA ALA A 55 -0.63 -2.87 21.01
C ALA A 55 0.68 -2.38 20.36
N THR A 56 0.71 -2.27 19.02
CA THR A 56 1.88 -1.77 18.29
C THR A 56 1.97 -0.23 18.41
N GLU A 57 3.17 0.35 18.31
CA GLU A 57 3.40 1.82 18.30
C GLU A 57 2.89 2.48 17.00
N GLY A 58 1.58 2.41 16.77
CA GLY A 58 0.90 2.93 15.60
C GLY A 58 -0.57 2.51 15.59
N ILE A 59 -1.35 3.06 14.67
CA ILE A 59 -2.76 2.69 14.51
C ILE A 59 -2.84 1.56 13.48
N PRO A 60 -3.07 0.30 13.87
CA PRO A 60 -3.29 -0.77 12.92
C PRO A 60 -4.69 -0.69 12.32
N TYR A 61 -4.77 -0.98 11.03
CA TYR A 61 -6.00 -1.00 10.24
C TYR A 61 -5.86 -2.01 9.10
N ALA A 62 -6.93 -2.70 8.75
CA ALA A 62 -7.04 -3.41 7.48
C ALA A 62 -7.41 -2.43 6.35
N LEU A 63 -6.90 -2.66 5.15
CA LEU A 63 -7.17 -1.82 3.98
C LEU A 63 -8.14 -2.53 3.05
N LEU A 64 -9.30 -1.91 2.84
CA LEU A 64 -10.30 -2.34 1.88
C LEU A 64 -10.34 -1.34 0.74
N ILE A 65 -10.03 -1.75 -0.48
CA ILE A 65 -10.18 -0.90 -1.67
C ILE A 65 -11.36 -1.44 -2.45
N GLY A 66 -12.27 -0.57 -2.83
CA GLY A 66 -13.50 -0.99 -3.49
C GLY A 66 -14.23 0.15 -4.15
N LYS A 67 -15.40 -0.19 -4.68
CA LYS A 67 -16.25 0.72 -5.44
C LYS A 67 -17.57 0.99 -4.73
N THR A 68 -18.14 2.16 -4.99
CA THR A 68 -19.46 2.55 -4.49
C THR A 68 -20.25 3.26 -5.58
N ASP A 69 -21.57 3.07 -5.53
CA ASP A 69 -22.52 3.78 -6.37
C ASP A 69 -23.08 5.04 -5.71
N ASP A 70 -22.65 5.36 -4.49
CA ASP A 70 -23.07 6.58 -3.80
C ASP A 70 -22.60 7.82 -4.58
N PRO A 71 -23.50 8.70 -5.04
CA PRO A 71 -23.15 9.86 -5.84
C PRO A 71 -22.37 10.93 -5.06
N ARG A 72 -22.33 10.85 -3.72
CA ARG A 72 -21.60 11.78 -2.85
C ARG A 72 -20.12 11.42 -2.71
N LEU A 73 -19.73 10.23 -3.13
CA LEU A 73 -18.39 9.69 -2.99
C LEU A 73 -17.74 9.43 -4.35
N PRO A 74 -16.39 9.44 -4.44
CA PRO A 74 -15.69 8.94 -5.62
C PRO A 74 -16.08 7.48 -5.89
N LYS A 75 -16.10 7.10 -7.17
CA LYS A 75 -16.48 5.74 -7.59
C LYS A 75 -15.58 4.64 -7.02
N LYS A 76 -14.32 4.95 -6.73
CA LYS A 76 -13.37 4.06 -6.08
C LYS A 76 -12.77 4.77 -4.88
N ILE A 77 -12.74 4.09 -3.73
CA ILE A 77 -12.21 4.61 -2.48
C ILE A 77 -11.39 3.54 -1.77
N SER A 78 -10.54 3.99 -0.86
CA SER A 78 -9.85 3.16 0.12
C SER A 78 -10.53 3.33 1.48
N VAL A 79 -10.78 2.25 2.19
CA VAL A 79 -11.35 2.25 3.53
C VAL A 79 -10.30 1.68 4.48
N PHE A 80 -9.91 2.48 5.47
CA PHE A 80 -9.10 2.03 6.59
C PHE A 80 -10.05 1.55 7.69
N SER A 81 -10.06 0.25 7.93
CA SER A 81 -10.91 -0.39 8.94
C SER A 81 -10.07 -0.81 10.13
N GLN A 82 -10.41 -0.28 11.31
CA GLN A 82 -9.59 -0.48 12.50
C GLN A 82 -9.84 -1.84 13.14
N CYS A 83 -8.75 -2.56 13.47
CA CYS A 83 -8.73 -3.75 14.35
C CYS A 83 -9.96 -4.69 14.19
N ASN A 84 -10.23 -5.15 12.97
CA ASN A 84 -11.17 -6.25 12.73
C ASN A 84 -10.39 -7.50 12.32
N ASN A 85 -10.49 -8.57 13.11
CA ASN A 85 -10.03 -9.91 12.71
C ASN A 85 -10.97 -10.52 11.64
N ASN A 86 -11.59 -9.67 10.82
CA ASN A 86 -12.53 -10.08 9.81
C ASN A 86 -11.75 -10.35 8.53
N HIS A 87 -12.00 -11.50 7.93
CA HIS A 87 -11.54 -11.79 6.58
C HIS A 87 -12.65 -11.43 5.61
N TYR A 88 -12.32 -10.64 4.59
CA TYR A 88 -13.25 -10.24 3.55
C TYR A 88 -12.88 -10.87 2.21
N THR A 89 -13.89 -11.14 1.39
CA THR A 89 -13.70 -11.76 0.07
C THR A 89 -13.84 -10.72 -1.02
N VAL A 90 -12.93 -10.71 -2.00
CA VAL A 90 -13.07 -9.84 -3.18
C VAL A 90 -14.39 -10.12 -3.91
N GLY A 91 -15.12 -9.06 -4.28
CA GLY A 91 -16.47 -9.12 -4.83
C GLY A 91 -17.59 -9.06 -3.79
N GLU A 92 -17.27 -9.17 -2.50
CA GLU A 92 -18.22 -9.03 -1.41
C GLU A 92 -18.83 -7.63 -1.36
N LYS A 93 -20.14 -7.58 -1.11
CA LYS A 93 -20.89 -6.32 -0.95
C LYS A 93 -21.22 -6.13 0.52
N MET A 94 -20.81 -5.00 1.06
CA MET A 94 -20.97 -4.65 2.48
C MET A 94 -21.44 -3.20 2.62
N ILE A 95 -21.92 -2.87 3.82
CA ILE A 95 -22.20 -1.48 4.17
C ILE A 95 -21.00 -0.96 4.96
N ILE A 96 -20.42 0.15 4.52
CA ILE A 96 -19.38 0.82 5.28
C ILE A 96 -20.03 1.85 6.18
N VAL A 97 -19.71 1.77 7.47
CA VAL A 97 -20.07 2.77 8.48
C VAL A 97 -18.85 3.66 8.72
N PRO A 98 -18.84 4.92 8.23
CA PRO A 98 -17.73 5.81 8.47
C PRO A 98 -17.46 6.03 9.95
N LYS A 99 -16.19 6.25 10.28
CA LYS A 99 -15.67 6.54 11.61
C LYS A 99 -14.85 7.81 11.56
N GLU A 100 -14.77 8.49 12.69
CA GLU A 100 -13.87 9.63 12.83
C GLU A 100 -12.43 9.18 12.61
N ASN A 101 -11.65 10.02 11.92
CA ASN A 101 -10.23 9.77 11.72
C ASN A 101 -9.50 9.76 13.09
N PRO A 102 -8.96 8.61 13.54
CA PRO A 102 -8.32 8.51 14.84
C PRO A 102 -7.05 9.37 14.94
N THR A 103 -6.43 9.76 13.84
CA THR A 103 -5.26 10.66 13.87
C THR A 103 -5.61 12.08 14.35
N LYS A 104 -6.90 12.41 14.48
CA LYS A 104 -7.36 13.67 15.08
C LYS A 104 -7.33 13.63 16.62
N SER A 105 -7.41 12.43 17.22
CA SER A 105 -7.53 12.24 18.67
C SER A 105 -6.27 11.63 19.32
N THR A 106 -5.30 11.18 18.53
CA THR A 106 -4.01 10.66 19.03
C THR A 106 -2.82 11.16 18.21
N SER A 107 -1.64 11.19 18.82
CA SER A 107 -0.36 11.48 18.15
C SER A 107 0.16 10.28 17.34
N LEU A 108 -0.39 9.09 17.56
CA LEU A 108 -0.02 7.89 16.81
C LEU A 108 -0.32 8.05 15.31
N LYS A 109 0.55 7.46 14.48
CA LYS A 109 0.36 7.42 13.02
C LYS A 109 -0.18 6.06 12.58
N PRO A 110 -0.96 5.99 11.48
CA PRO A 110 -1.37 4.72 10.91
C PRO A 110 -0.17 3.90 10.44
N ILE A 111 -0.25 2.58 10.60
CA ILE A 111 0.75 1.64 10.10
C ILE A 111 0.44 1.35 8.64
N TYR A 112 1.16 2.02 7.73
CA TYR A 112 0.83 1.97 6.31
C TYR A 112 1.24 0.67 5.62
N PHE A 113 0.32 0.11 4.84
CA PHE A 113 0.67 -0.89 3.82
C PHE A 113 1.52 -0.22 2.75
N THR A 114 2.65 -0.83 2.41
CA THR A 114 3.55 -0.29 1.39
C THR A 114 3.91 -1.33 0.35
N LYS A 115 4.11 -0.87 -0.89
CA LYS A 115 4.63 -1.66 -2.00
C LYS A 115 5.88 -0.98 -2.53
N ASP A 116 6.94 -1.77 -2.69
CA ASP A 116 8.18 -1.30 -3.28
C ASP A 116 8.16 -1.57 -4.81
N THR A 117 8.57 -0.59 -5.61
CA THR A 117 8.70 -0.70 -7.07
C THR A 117 10.11 -0.29 -7.48
N ILE A 118 10.73 -1.01 -8.42
CA ILE A 118 12.09 -0.70 -8.91
C ILE A 118 11.98 -0.21 -10.36
N VAL A 119 12.41 1.02 -10.61
CA VAL A 119 12.47 1.63 -11.95
C VAL A 119 13.87 2.18 -12.15
N ASN A 120 14.55 1.75 -13.22
CA ASN A 120 15.92 2.19 -13.55
C ASN A 120 16.91 2.08 -12.36
N SER A 121 16.88 0.94 -11.65
CA SER A 121 17.72 0.69 -10.46
C SER A 121 17.47 1.62 -9.27
N VAL A 122 16.38 2.40 -9.30
CA VAL A 122 15.90 3.17 -8.15
C VAL A 122 14.70 2.48 -7.54
N LYS A 123 14.75 2.25 -6.23
CA LYS A 123 13.65 1.67 -5.47
C LYS A 123 12.77 2.78 -4.89
N PHE A 124 11.50 2.74 -5.24
CA PHE A 124 10.43 3.63 -4.77
C PHE A 124 9.51 2.88 -3.81
N ARG A 125 9.17 3.50 -2.68
CA ARG A 125 8.21 2.95 -1.72
C ARG A 125 6.89 3.71 -1.83
N LYS A 126 5.80 3.01 -2.11
CA LYS A 126 4.46 3.59 -2.26
C LYS A 126 3.52 3.09 -1.18
N ILE A 127 2.70 3.97 -0.61
CA ILE A 127 1.62 3.56 0.30
C ILE A 127 0.49 2.97 -0.55
N ILE A 128 0.00 1.78 -0.21
CA ILE A 128 -1.09 1.15 -0.95
C ILE A 128 -2.41 1.89 -0.65
N GLY A 129 -3.20 2.14 -1.69
CA GLY A 129 -4.50 2.80 -1.59
C GLY A 129 -4.43 4.33 -1.52
N CYS A 130 -3.24 4.94 -1.55
CA CYS A 130 -3.06 6.39 -1.55
C CYS A 130 -3.55 7.07 -2.84
N GLU A 131 -3.70 6.30 -3.92
CA GLU A 131 -4.25 6.79 -5.19
C GLU A 131 -5.76 7.01 -5.14
N ASN A 132 -6.44 6.53 -4.10
CA ASN A 132 -7.86 6.74 -3.88
C ASN A 132 -8.06 7.64 -2.66
N LYS A 133 -9.19 8.33 -2.61
CA LYS A 133 -9.61 9.02 -1.38
C LYS A 133 -9.86 7.99 -0.27
N ILE A 134 -9.47 8.33 0.95
CA ILE A 134 -9.44 7.42 2.09
C ILE A 134 -10.54 7.77 3.08
N ILE A 135 -11.30 6.78 3.50
CA ILE A 135 -12.30 6.91 4.56
C ILE A 135 -11.89 6.00 5.72
N TRP A 136 -11.96 6.50 6.94
CA TRP A 136 -11.97 5.63 8.11
C TRP A 136 -13.37 5.06 8.27
N GLY A 137 -13.50 3.75 8.41
CA GLY A 137 -14.82 3.12 8.49
C GLY A 137 -14.76 1.63 8.73
N ASN A 138 -15.84 1.08 9.26
CA ASN A 138 -15.95 -0.35 9.52
C ASN A 138 -17.05 -0.97 8.65
N PRO A 139 -16.80 -2.14 8.06
CA PRO A 139 -17.84 -2.95 7.43
C PRO A 139 -18.86 -3.42 8.46
N LYS A 140 -20.12 -3.42 8.08
CA LYS A 140 -21.27 -3.96 8.82
C LYS A 140 -21.89 -5.13 8.06
#